data_AF-Q6HIN3-F1
#
_entry.id   AF-Q6HIN3-F1
#
_cell.length_a   1.000
_cell.length_b   1.000
_cell.length_c   1.000
_cell.angle_alpha   90.00
_cell.angle_beta   90.00
_cell.angle_gamma   90.00
#
_symmetry.space_group_name_H-M   'P 1'
#
loop_
_entity.id
_entity.type
_entity.pdbx_description
1 polymer ?
#
loop_
_entity_poly.entity_id
_entity_poly.type
_entity_poly.pdbx_seq_one_letter_code
_entity_poly.pdbx_strand_id
1 'polypeptide(L)' 'MLWKHGYRAIKLTITLIKIFCIFFLLYFQSTSIIMEKPQTDVISEFKQALLINDKKLMQSYITEGIELQC' A
#
# COMPACT_ATOMS: atom_id res chain seq x y z
N MET A 1 -34.33 -2.84 34.28
CA MET A 1 -33.75 -3.91 33.43
C MET A 1 -33.14 -3.43 32.11
N LEU A 2 -33.57 -2.29 31.55
CA LEU A 2 -33.06 -1.70 30.29
C LEU A 2 -31.56 -1.34 30.32
N TRP A 3 -31.06 -0.84 31.44
CA TRP A 3 -29.67 -0.38 31.58
C TRP A 3 -28.64 -1.51 31.42
N LYS A 4 -28.99 -2.72 31.88
CA LYS A 4 -28.14 -3.94 31.76
C LYS A 4 -28.01 -4.40 30.31
N HIS A 5 -29.06 -4.23 29.50
CA HIS A 5 -29.06 -4.57 28.08
C HIS A 5 -28.29 -3.52 27.26
N GLY A 6 -28.45 -2.23 27.58
CA GLY A 6 -27.65 -1.16 26.98
C GLY A 6 -26.16 -1.31 27.25
N TYR A 7 -25.77 -1.62 28.50
CA TYR A 7 -24.38 -1.88 28.85
C TYR A 7 -23.78 -3.08 28.09
N ARG A 8 -24.56 -4.16 27.93
CA ARG A 8 -24.14 -5.33 27.17
C ARG A 8 -23.96 -5.03 25.68
N ALA A 9 -24.84 -4.22 25.09
CA ALA A 9 -24.74 -3.78 23.71
C ALA A 9 -23.48 -2.91 23.50
N ILE A 10 -23.25 -1.91 24.35
CA ILE A 10 -22.07 -1.03 24.28
C ILE A 10 -20.78 -1.87 24.39
N LYS A 11 -20.74 -2.85 25.31
CA LYS A 11 -19.58 -3.74 25.47
C LYS A 11 -19.33 -4.59 24.22
N LEU A 12 -20.39 -5.09 23.57
CA LEU A 12 -20.28 -5.85 22.33
C LEU A 12 -19.77 -4.95 21.19
N THR A 13 -20.31 -3.75 21.04
CA THR A 13 -19.89 -2.78 20.02
C THR A 13 -18.42 -2.40 20.18
N ILE A 14 -17.96 -2.10 21.40
CA ILE A 14 -16.55 -1.79 21.67
C ILE A 14 -15.64 -2.98 21.30
N THR A 15 -16.08 -4.21 21.57
CA THR A 15 -15.32 -5.42 21.24
C THR A 15 -15.19 -5.59 19.73
N LEU A 16 -16.28 -5.40 18.98
CA LEU A 16 -16.27 -5.46 17.51
C LEU A 16 -15.40 -4.36 16.90
N ILE A 17 -15.46 -3.14 17.42
CA ILE A 17 -14.61 -2.02 16.98
C ILE A 17 -13.13 -2.37 17.19
N LYS A 18 -12.76 -2.93 18.35
CA LYS A 18 -11.38 -3.36 18.61
C LYS A 18 -10.90 -4.42 17.63
N ILE A 19 -11.73 -5.42 17.35
CA ILE A 19 -11.42 -6.48 16.39
C ILE A 19 -11.23 -5.87 14.99
N PHE A 20 -12.14 -4.99 14.55
CA PHE A 20 -12.03 -4.29 13.29
C PHE A 20 -10.73 -3.46 13.19
N CYS A 21 -10.39 -2.70 14.24
CA CYS A 21 -9.15 -1.93 14.27
C CYS A 21 -7.90 -2.82 14.14
N ILE A 22 -7.85 -3.97 14.83
CA ILE A 22 -6.73 -4.91 14.71
C ILE A 22 -6.62 -5.43 13.28
N PHE A 23 -7.73 -5.87 12.68
CA PHE A 23 -7.72 -6.33 11.29
C PHE A 23 -7.31 -5.25 10.30
N PHE A 24 -7.82 -4.03 10.48
CA PHE A 24 -7.47 -2.89 9.64
C PHE A 24 -5.97 -2.57 9.72
N LEU A 25 -5.40 -2.54 10.92
CA LEU A 25 -3.97 -2.31 11.12
C LEU A 25 -3.11 -3.41 10.48
N LEU A 26 -3.48 -4.68 10.67
CA LEU A 26 -2.75 -5.81 10.07
C LEU A 26 -2.83 -5.79 8.52
N TYR A 27 -3.99 -5.45 7.97
CA TYR A 27 -4.19 -5.32 6.53
C TYR A 27 -3.39 -4.16 5.94
N PHE A 28 -3.41 -2.99 6.60
CA PHE A 28 -2.68 -1.81 6.14
C PHE A 28 -1.16 -1.99 6.26
N GLN A 29 -0.69 -2.61 7.35
CA GLN A 29 0.72 -2.94 7.52
C GLN A 29 1.22 -3.89 6.40
N SER A 30 0.43 -4.91 6.06
CA SER A 30 0.78 -5.86 5.00
C SER A 30 0.85 -5.19 3.62
N THR A 31 -0.10 -4.31 3.31
CA THR A 31 -0.13 -3.58 2.03
C THR A 31 0.96 -2.53 1.93
N SER A 32 1.29 -1.82 3.01
CA SER A 32 2.39 -0.85 3.04
C SER A 32 3.76 -1.52 2.83
N ILE A 33 4.02 -2.66 3.49
CA ILE A 33 5.29 -3.40 3.34
C ILE A 33 5.44 -3.96 1.92
N ILE A 34 4.34 -4.43 1.31
CA ILE A 34 4.36 -4.91 -0.07
C ILE A 34 4.51 -3.76 -1.06
N MET A 35 4.08 -2.54 -0.75
CA MET A 35 4.15 -1.40 -1.67
C MET A 35 5.51 -0.67 -1.64
N GLU A 36 6.27 -0.78 -0.55
CA GLU A 36 7.60 -0.15 -0.41
C GLU A 36 8.69 -0.86 -1.26
N LYS A 37 8.61 -2.19 -1.40
CA LYS A 37 9.52 -2.99 -2.26
C LYS A 37 9.41 -2.69 -3.77
N PRO A 38 8.23 -2.74 -4.41
CA PRO A 38 8.11 -2.64 -5.87
C PRO A 38 8.46 -1.26 -6.40
N GLN A 39 8.21 -0.17 -5.66
CA GLN A 39 8.61 1.16 -6.13
C GLN A 39 10.13 1.33 -6.13
N THR A 40 10.82 0.77 -5.13
CA THR A 40 12.27 0.87 -5.01
C THR A 40 12.98 0.05 -6.10
N ASP A 41 12.47 -1.14 -6.40
CA ASP A 41 13.02 -2.01 -7.45
C ASP A 41 12.83 -1.39 -8.84
N VAL A 42 11.65 -0.84 -9.15
CA VAL A 42 11.37 -0.19 -10.44
C VAL A 42 12.27 1.04 -10.68
N ILE A 43 12.52 1.86 -9.65
CA ILE A 43 13.42 3.03 -9.77
C ILE A 43 14.88 2.57 -9.97
N SER A 44 15.30 1.51 -9.29
CA SER A 44 16.64 0.95 -9.43
C SER A 44 16.87 0.39 -10.84
N GLU A 45 15.92 -0.37 -11.37
CA GLU A 45 15.96 -0.91 -12.73
C GLU A 45 15.96 0.21 -13.79
N PHE A 46 15.13 1.25 -13.60
CA PHE A 46 15.14 2.41 -14.49
C PHE A 46 16.48 3.16 -14.48
N LYS A 47 17.11 3.33 -13.30
CA LYS A 47 18.46 3.92 -13.19
C LYS A 47 19.51 3.07 -13.90
N GLN A 48 19.42 1.75 -13.80
CA GLN A 48 20.32 0.85 -14.54
C GLN A 48 20.12 0.98 -16.04
N ALA A 49 18.87 1.03 -16.52
CA ALA A 49 18.55 1.24 -17.92
C ALA A 49 19.16 2.54 -18.46
N LEU A 50 19.08 3.64 -17.70
CA LEU A 50 19.73 4.92 -18.01
C LEU A 50 21.25 4.80 -18.11
N LEU A 51 21.90 4.13 -17.15
CA LEU A 51 23.36 3.95 -17.13
C LEU A 51 23.89 3.18 -18.34
N ILE A 52 23.16 2.17 -18.79
CA ILE A 52 23.55 1.36 -19.96
C ILE A 52 23.01 1.93 -21.29
N ASN A 53 22.31 3.05 -21.24
CA ASN A 53 21.65 3.70 -22.37
C ASN A 53 20.68 2.79 -23.15
N ASP A 54 19.97 1.89 -22.47
CA ASP A 54 18.96 1.02 -23.09
C ASP A 54 17.65 1.78 -23.27
N LYS A 55 17.52 2.43 -24.44
CA LYS A 55 16.37 3.27 -24.78
C LYS A 55 15.04 2.52 -24.75
N LYS A 56 15.02 1.23 -25.09
CA LYS A 56 13.78 0.42 -25.13
C LYS A 56 13.33 0.07 -23.72
N LEU A 57 14.28 -0.31 -22.86
CA LEU A 57 14.01 -0.61 -21.47
C LEU A 57 13.58 0.66 -20.71
N MET A 58 14.25 1.79 -20.94
CA MET A 58 13.82 3.08 -20.39
C MET A 58 12.38 3.40 -20.77
N GLN A 59 12.01 3.27 -22.04
CA GLN A 59 10.64 3.52 -22.52
C GLN A 59 9.58 2.64 -21.86
N SER A 60 9.93 1.41 -21.47
CA SER A 60 8.99 0.50 -20.82
C SER A 60 8.57 0.96 -19.40
N TYR A 61 9.36 1.82 -18.76
CA TYR A 61 9.06 2.38 -17.44
C TYR A 61 8.36 3.74 -17.49
N ILE A 62 8.17 4.32 -18.66
CA ILE A 62 7.59 5.65 -18.85
C ILE A 62 6.12 5.52 -19.21
N THR A 63 5.28 6.40 -18.66
CA THR A 63 3.88 6.52 -19.09
C THR A 63 3.78 7.17 -20.47
N GLU A 64 2.90 6.65 -21.32
CA GLU A 64 2.61 7.22 -22.64
C GLU A 64 2.38 8.75 -22.55
N GLY A 65 3.06 9.51 -23.41
CA GLY A 65 3.00 10.98 -23.44
C GLY A 65 4.14 11.71 -22.71
N ILE A 66 5.02 11.00 -22.01
CA ILE A 66 6.28 11.56 -21.50
C ILE A 66 7.40 11.25 -22.49
N GLU A 67 7.95 12.29 -23.12
CA GLU A 67 9.15 12.19 -23.96
C GLU A 67 10.40 12.27 -23.10
N LEU A 68 11.19 11.20 -23.06
CA LEU A 68 12.57 11.28 -22.56
C LEU A 68 13.46 11.88 -23.64
N GLN A 69 13.97 13.07 -23.36
CA GLN A 69 15.12 13.62 -24.06
C GLN A 69 16.39 12.94 -23.51
N CYS A 70 16.69 11.74 -24.01
CA CYS A 70 17.96 11.06 -23.76
C CYS A 70 19.02 11.52 -24.76
#